data_AF-W1X6T0-F1
#
_entry.id   AF-W1X6T0-F1
#
_cell.length_a   1.000
_cell.length_b   1.000
_cell.length_c   1.000
_cell.angle_alpha   90.00
_cell.angle_beta   90.00
_cell.angle_gamma   90.00
#
_symmetry.space_group_name_H-M   'P 1'
#
loop_
_entity.id
_entity.type
_entity.pdbx_description
1 polymer ?
#
loop_
_entity_poly.entity_id
_entity_poly.type
_entity_poly.pdbx_seq_one_letter_code
_entity_poly.pdbx_strand_id
1 'polypeptide(L)'
;HWFGTDKLGRDVLSRIIYGTQLSLFMGVSIVVIMVSIGTIIGAIAGYFGGKVEMVLMRLADIMLSFPGIVLAIAIAGILGGSIVNTILA
;
A
#
# COMPACT_ATOMS: atom_id res chain seq x y z
N HIS A 1 8.83 -9.69 -31.23
CA HIS A 1 7.92 -9.63 -30.07
C HIS A 1 8.01 -10.93 -29.29
N TRP A 2 8.91 -11.03 -28.31
CA TRP A 2 9.17 -12.29 -27.57
C TRP A 2 7.93 -12.76 -26.78
N PHE A 3 7.18 -11.81 -26.22
CA PHE A 3 5.90 -12.07 -25.53
C PHE A 3 4.67 -11.67 -26.38
N GLY A 4 4.86 -11.55 -27.70
CA GLY A 4 3.81 -11.08 -28.60
C GLY A 4 3.46 -9.59 -28.46
N THR A 5 2.38 -9.20 -29.12
CA THR A 5 1.85 -7.84 -29.14
C THR A 5 0.51 -7.76 -28.44
N ASP A 6 0.18 -6.59 -27.86
CA ASP A 6 -1.17 -6.33 -27.38
C ASP A 6 -2.18 -6.19 -28.54
N LYS A 7 -3.46 -5.98 -28.21
CA LYS A 7 -4.56 -5.78 -29.18
C LYS A 7 -4.35 -4.58 -30.13
N LEU A 8 -3.36 -3.74 -29.86
CA LEU A 8 -3.01 -2.53 -30.60
C LEU A 8 -1.63 -2.66 -31.27
N GLY A 9 -1.05 -3.87 -31.32
CA GLY A 9 0.24 -4.14 -31.99
C GLY A 9 1.48 -3.74 -31.19
N ARG A 10 1.36 -3.37 -29.91
CA ARG A 10 2.49 -2.90 -29.08
C ARG A 10 3.22 -4.06 -28.40
N ASP A 11 4.55 -4.01 -28.32
CA ASP A 11 5.37 -5.07 -27.71
C ASP A 11 5.06 -5.24 -26.21
N VAL A 12 4.63 -6.45 -25.84
CA VAL A 12 4.26 -6.77 -24.45
C VAL A 12 5.48 -6.88 -23.56
N LEU A 13 6.58 -7.45 -24.06
CA LEU A 13 7.82 -7.63 -23.28
C LEU A 13 8.34 -6.27 -22.82
N SER A 14 8.44 -5.31 -23.73
CA SER A 14 8.87 -3.95 -23.41
C SER A 14 7.96 -3.31 -22.36
N ARG A 15 6.63 -3.43 -22.49
CA ARG A 15 5.68 -2.87 -21.52
C ARG A 15 5.85 -3.48 -20.13
N ILE A 16 6.11 -4.78 -20.03
CA ILE A 16 6.35 -5.43 -18.74
C ILE A 16 7.64 -4.92 -18.13
N ILE A 17 8.74 -4.88 -18.87
CA ILE A 17 10.04 -4.40 -18.35
C ILE A 17 9.92 -2.99 -17.78
N TYR A 18 9.29 -2.07 -18.54
CA TYR A 18 9.07 -0.70 -18.06
C TYR A 18 8.06 -0.62 -16.90
N GLY A 19 7.01 -1.44 -16.91
CA GLY A 19 6.03 -1.49 -15.83
C GLY A 19 6.58 -2.06 -14.52
N THR A 20 7.45 -3.07 -14.61
CA THR A 20 8.06 -3.75 -13.45
C THR A 20 8.91 -2.79 -12.63
N GLN A 21 9.63 -1.86 -13.26
CA GLN A 21 10.42 -0.85 -12.53
C GLN A 21 9.53 -0.01 -11.62
N LEU A 22 8.39 0.46 -12.12
CA LEU A 22 7.44 1.25 -11.34
C LEU A 22 6.81 0.41 -10.23
N SER A 23 6.34 -0.81 -10.54
CA SER A 23 5.72 -1.70 -9.55
C SER A 23 6.68 -2.08 -8.42
N LEU A 24 7.95 -2.36 -8.73
CA LEU A 24 8.96 -2.67 -7.72
C LEU A 24 9.27 -1.45 -6.86
N PHE A 25 9.45 -0.28 -7.47
CA PHE A 25 9.70 0.95 -6.73
C PHE A 25 8.56 1.28 -5.76
N MET A 26 7.31 1.18 -6.21
CA MET A 26 6.12 1.39 -5.37
C MET A 26 6.03 0.36 -4.25
N GLY A 27 6.16 -0.93 -4.58
CA GLY A 27 6.06 -2.01 -3.59
C GLY A 27 7.10 -1.90 -2.48
N VAL A 28 8.37 -1.66 -2.85
CA VAL A 28 9.45 -1.49 -1.86
C VAL A 28 9.22 -0.25 -1.00
N SER A 29 8.85 0.88 -1.61
CA SER A 29 8.62 2.13 -0.88
C SER A 29 7.49 1.98 0.16
N ILE A 30 6.37 1.36 -0.24
CA ILE A 30 5.23 1.11 0.66
C ILE A 30 5.65 0.24 1.84
N VAL A 31 6.33 -0.87 1.58
CA VAL A 31 6.77 -1.80 2.64
C VAL A 31 7.71 -1.10 3.61
N VAL A 32 8.67 -0.31 3.13
CA VAL A 32 9.61 0.42 3.99
C VAL A 32 8.87 1.40 4.90
N ILE A 33 7.92 2.17 4.36
CA ILE A 33 7.14 3.13 5.13
C ILE A 33 6.26 2.42 6.17
N MET A 34 5.53 1.38 5.74
CA MET A 34 4.62 0.62 6.61
C MET A 34 5.37 -0.08 7.74
N VAL A 35 6.51 -0.72 7.45
CA VAL A 35 7.32 -1.36 8.49
C VAL A 35 7.88 -0.32 9.45
N SER A 36 8.42 0.80 8.94
CA SER A 36 8.98 1.85 9.80
C SER A 36 7.94 2.40 10.78
N ILE A 37 6.75 2.77 10.27
CA ILE A 37 5.67 3.32 11.10
C ILE A 37 5.09 2.25 12.03
N GLY A 38 4.78 1.07 11.48
CA GLY A 38 4.19 -0.04 12.22
C GLY A 38 5.09 -0.54 13.36
N THR A 39 6.41 -0.61 13.13
CA THR A 39 7.37 -0.97 14.17
C THR A 39 7.44 0.09 15.26
N ILE A 40 7.43 1.38 14.93
CA ILE A 40 7.41 2.45 15.95
C ILE A 40 6.14 2.36 16.80
N ILE A 41 4.97 2.24 16.17
CA ILE A 41 3.69 2.14 16.88
C ILE A 41 3.65 0.86 17.74
N GLY A 42 4.06 -0.28 17.19
CA GLY A 42 4.10 -1.55 17.89
C GLY A 42 5.08 -1.55 19.07
N ALA A 43 6.25 -0.91 18.90
CA ALA A 43 7.22 -0.75 19.98
C ALA A 43 6.66 0.13 21.11
N ILE A 44 5.96 1.22 20.80
CA ILE A 44 5.28 2.07 21.78
C ILE A 44 4.19 1.27 22.51
N ALA A 45 3.36 0.53 21.78
CA ALA A 45 2.30 -0.30 22.36
C ALA A 45 2.88 -1.33 23.35
N GLY A 46 3.93 -2.04 22.94
CA GLY A 46 4.59 -3.06 23.75
C GLY A 46 5.40 -2.52 24.91
N TYR A 47 5.99 -1.32 24.80
CA TYR A 47 6.79 -0.72 25.87
C TYR A 47 5.92 -0.16 27.00
N PHE A 48 4.86 0.57 26.67
CA PHE A 48 3.98 1.17 27.69
C PHE A 48 2.95 0.19 28.24
N GLY A 49 2.49 -0.76 27.40
CA GLY A 49 1.49 -1.77 27.77
C GLY A 49 0.16 -1.18 28.27
N GLY A 50 -0.71 -2.06 28.77
CA GLY A 50 -1.91 -1.68 29.51
C GLY A 50 -2.89 -0.82 28.71
N LYS A 51 -3.10 0.44 29.13
CA LYS A 51 -4.09 1.34 28.49
C LYS A 51 -3.69 1.75 27.07
N VAL A 52 -2.40 1.96 26.81
CA VAL A 52 -1.91 2.38 25.48
C VAL A 52 -2.11 1.26 24.47
N GLU A 53 -1.72 0.05 24.84
CA GLU A 53 -1.95 -1.17 24.06
C GLU A 53 -3.46 -1.38 23.78
N MET A 54 -4.30 -1.24 24.81
CA MET A 54 -5.75 -1.41 24.65
C MET A 54 -6.34 -0.40 23.65
N VAL A 55 -5.95 0.87 23.71
CA VAL A 55 -6.43 1.90 22.77
C VAL A 55 -5.95 1.62 21.35
N LEU A 56 -4.67 1.28 21.17
CA LEU A 56 -4.10 0.99 19.85
C LEU A 56 -4.74 -0.26 19.22
N MET A 57 -4.92 -1.32 19.99
CA MET A 57 -5.62 -2.53 19.54
C MET A 57 -7.06 -2.22 19.14
N ARG A 58 -7.77 -1.36 19.89
CA ARG A 58 -9.14 -0.96 19.53
C ARG A 58 -9.20 -0.17 18.23
N LEU A 59 -8.25 0.73 17.99
CA LEU A 59 -8.17 1.43 16.71
C LEU A 59 -7.88 0.47 15.56
N ALA A 60 -6.98 -0.50 15.75
CA ALA A 60 -6.70 -1.53 14.77
C ALA A 60 -7.94 -2.40 14.47
N ASP A 61 -8.66 -2.84 15.50
CA ASP A 61 -9.90 -3.62 15.35
C ASP A 61 -10.97 -2.86 14.55
N ILE A 62 -11.12 -1.54 14.79
CA ILE A 62 -12.05 -0.68 14.04
C ILE A 62 -11.66 -0.65 12.56
N MET A 63 -10.37 -0.47 12.26
CA MET A 63 -9.90 -0.46 10.86
C MET A 63 -10.12 -1.80 10.16
N LEU A 64 -9.85 -2.91 10.84
CA LEU A 64 -10.04 -4.27 10.31
C LEU A 64 -11.53 -4.65 10.14
N SER A 65 -12.42 -3.97 10.85
CA SER A 65 -13.87 -4.20 10.72
C SER A 65 -14.44 -3.71 9.38
N PHE A 66 -13.77 -2.78 8.70
CA PHE A 66 -14.15 -2.33 7.37
C PHE A 66 -13.59 -3.27 6.30
N PRO A 67 -14.36 -3.63 5.27
CA PRO A 67 -13.82 -4.35 4.12
C PRO A 67 -12.71 -3.54 3.46
N GLY A 68 -11.49 -4.08 3.39
CA GLY A 68 -10.31 -3.33 2.94
C GLY A 68 -10.47 -2.69 1.56
N ILE A 69 -11.22 -3.31 0.64
CA ILE A 69 -11.48 -2.76 -0.69
C ILE A 69 -12.36 -1.50 -0.66
N VAL A 70 -13.31 -1.43 0.28
CA VAL A 70 -14.21 -0.27 0.42
C VAL A 70 -13.41 0.94 0.91
N LEU A 71 -12.55 0.72 1.91
CA LEU A 71 -11.66 1.74 2.43
C LEU A 71 -10.67 2.23 1.36
N ALA A 72 -10.05 1.30 0.61
CA ALA A 72 -9.12 1.63 -0.47
C ALA A 72 -9.78 2.51 -1.55
N ILE A 73 -11.00 2.20 -1.97
CA ILE A 73 -11.72 3.01 -2.96
C ILE A 73 -12.09 4.39 -2.40
N ALA A 74 -12.49 4.46 -1.13
CA ALA A 74 -12.80 5.74 -0.47
C ALA A 74 -11.56 6.65 -0.40
N ILE A 75 -10.42 6.11 0.02
CA ILE A 75 -9.16 6.87 0.12
C ILE A 75 -8.68 7.25 -1.29
N ALA A 76 -8.72 6.34 -2.27
CA ALA A 76 -8.37 6.65 -3.65
C ALA A 76 -9.24 7.78 -4.24
N GLY A 77 -10.53 7.80 -3.91
CA GLY A 77 -11.46 8.85 -4.32
C GLY A 77 -11.15 10.22 -3.70
N ILE A 78 -10.67 10.25 -2.45
CA ILE A 78 -10.29 11.49 -1.75
C ILE A 78 -8.95 12.02 -2.23
N LEU A 79 -7.96 11.14 -2.39
CA LEU A 79 -6.60 11.53 -2.75
C LEU A 79 -6.46 11.90 -4.24
N GLY A 80 -7.26 11.33 -5.14
CA GLY A 80 -7.15 11.59 -6.59
C GLY A 80 -5.92 10.98 -7.26
N GLY A 81 -5.81 11.14 -8.58
CA GLY A 81 -4.80 10.44 -9.40
C GLY A 81 -3.40 11.05 -9.34
N SER A 82 -2.51 10.49 -8.52
CA SER A 82 -1.07 10.76 -8.52
C SER A 82 -0.29 9.55 -8.01
N ILE A 83 0.94 9.34 -8.49
CA ILE A 83 1.82 8.24 -8.03
C ILE A 83 2.05 8.33 -6.52
N VAL A 84 2.29 9.55 -6.00
CA VAL A 84 2.45 9.79 -4.56
C VAL A 84 1.19 9.40 -3.80
N ASN A 85 0.05 9.76 -4.37
CA ASN A 85 -1.25 9.47 -3.79
C ASN A 85 -1.56 7.96 -3.81
N THR A 86 -1.12 7.22 -4.83
CA THR A 86 -1.23 5.75 -4.87
C THR A 86 -0.32 5.06 -3.85
N ILE A 87 0.80 5.68 -3.47
CA ILE A 87 1.67 5.16 -2.41
C ILE A 87 1.07 5.42 -1.01
N LEU A 88 0.30 6.52 -0.87
CA LEU A 88 -0.32 6.94 0.39
C LEU A 88 -1.73 6.39 0.61
N ALA A 89 -2.44 6.01 -0.46
CA ALA A 89 -3.83 5.55 -0.44
C ALA A 89 -3.97 4.10 0.05
#